data_AF-A0A4Y2UG76-F1
#
_entry.id   AF-A0A4Y2UG76-F1
#
_cell.length_a   1.000
_cell.length_b   1.000
_cell.length_c   1.000
_cell.angle_alpha   90.00
_cell.angle_beta   90.00
_cell.angle_gamma   90.00
#
_symmetry.space_group_name_H-M   'P 1'
#
loop_
_entity.id
_entity.type
_entity.pdbx_description
1 polymer ?
#
loop_
_entity_poly.entity_id
_entity_poly.type
_entity_poly.pdbx_seq_one_letter_code
_entity_poly.pdbx_strand_id
1 'polypeptide(L)'
;MFDILVQNHFSWLKVNDCSGLEPATRGKSFSERWREERALRISSSIFKEIACRRSSTPCSKLEKRIVYGNNVSTLAMKYGFANERNALKQYEEDHCKQLQSCGLFV
;
A
#
# COMPACT_ATOMS: atom_id res chain seq x y z
N MET A 1 0.19 32.12 -3.25
CA MET A 1 0.93 31.44 -2.14
C MET A 1 0.50 29.98 -2.01
N PHE A 2 -0.81 29.69 -2.03
CA PHE A 2 -1.33 28.31 -2.15
C PHE A 2 -0.85 27.59 -3.41
N ASP A 3 -0.80 28.26 -4.56
CA ASP A 3 -0.39 27.63 -5.82
C ASP A 3 1.07 27.15 -5.84
N ILE A 4 1.97 27.83 -5.12
CA ILE A 4 3.38 27.43 -4.99
C ILE A 4 3.50 26.17 -4.12
N LEU A 5 2.71 26.08 -3.04
CA LEU A 5 2.66 24.89 -2.19
C LEU A 5 2.08 23.70 -2.97
N VAL A 6 1.03 23.91 -3.78
CA VAL A 6 0.43 22.87 -4.63
C VAL A 6 1.42 22.40 -5.70
N GLN A 7 2.09 23.32 -6.40
CA GLN A 7 3.10 22.98 -7.42
C GLN A 7 4.28 22.17 -6.85
N ASN A 8 4.77 22.54 -5.66
CA ASN A 8 5.84 21.80 -4.97
C ASN A 8 5.39 20.43 -4.44
N HIS A 9 4.10 20.26 -4.12
CA HIS A 9 3.55 18.96 -3.71
C HIS A 9 3.35 18.03 -4.90
N PHE A 10 2.95 18.56 -6.06
CA PHE A 10 2.80 17.78 -7.29
C PHE A 10 4.12 17.30 -7.87
N SER A 11 5.23 18.02 -7.67
CA SER A 11 6.56 17.53 -8.08
C SER A 11 7.02 16.32 -7.27
N TRP A 12 6.61 16.20 -6.00
CA TRP A 12 6.81 15.00 -5.17
C TRP A 12 5.97 13.80 -5.61
N LEU A 13 4.82 14.05 -6.24
CA LEU A 13 3.96 13.01 -6.82
C LEU A 13 4.46 12.50 -8.17
N LYS A 14 5.40 13.21 -8.82
CA LYS A 14 6.01 12.70 -10.05
C LYS A 14 6.82 11.45 -9.71
N VAL A 15 6.69 10.43 -10.55
CA VAL A 15 7.48 9.20 -10.47
C VAL A 15 8.93 9.58 -10.76
N ASN A 16 9.69 9.87 -9.70
CA ASN A 16 11.15 9.89 -9.75
C ASN A 16 11.64 8.45 -10.05
N ASP A 17 12.91 8.29 -10.39
CA ASP A 17 13.50 6.95 -10.53
C ASP A 17 13.26 6.11 -9.26
N CYS A 18 12.33 5.16 -9.37
CA CYS A 18 11.86 4.29 -8.28
C CYS A 18 12.52 2.91 -8.33
N SER A 19 13.55 2.71 -9.16
CA SER A 19 14.25 1.43 -9.35
C SER A 19 14.80 0.85 -8.03
N GLY A 20 15.21 1.70 -7.09
CA GLY A 20 15.68 1.29 -5.76
C GLY A 20 14.60 1.15 -4.69
N LEU A 21 13.34 1.47 -4.98
CA LEU A 21 12.27 1.50 -3.98
C LEU A 21 11.83 0.10 -3.57
N GLU A 22 11.54 -0.76 -4.54
CA GLU A 22 11.12 -2.14 -4.30
C GLU A 22 12.11 -2.89 -3.38
N PRO A 23 13.41 -2.99 -3.70
CA PRO A 23 14.34 -3.73 -2.87
C PRO A 23 14.49 -3.14 -1.47
N ALA A 24 14.49 -1.80 -1.34
CA ALA A 24 14.58 -1.12 -0.04
C ALA A 24 13.33 -1.28 0.84
N THR A 25 12.22 -1.74 0.26
CA THR A 25 10.94 -1.85 0.93
C THR A 25 10.40 -3.29 1.02
N ARG A 26 11.20 -4.30 0.65
CA ARG A 26 10.85 -5.73 0.79
C ARG A 26 10.53 -6.16 2.22
N GLY A 27 11.09 -5.46 3.22
CA GLY A 27 10.71 -5.63 4.63
C GLY A 27 9.27 -5.21 4.97
N LYS A 28 8.53 -4.67 4.00
CA LYS A 28 7.14 -4.23 4.12
C LYS A 28 6.92 -3.40 5.39
N SER A 29 5.97 -3.78 6.24
CA SER A 29 5.61 -3.05 7.47
C SER A 29 6.77 -2.88 8.46
N PHE A 30 7.81 -3.72 8.40
CA PHE A 30 9.01 -3.60 9.24
C PHE A 30 9.99 -2.53 8.71
N SER A 31 9.91 -2.16 7.43
CA SER A 31 10.72 -1.09 6.83
C SER A 31 10.08 0.27 7.11
N GLU A 32 10.86 1.19 7.68
CA GLU A 32 10.45 2.59 7.87
C GLU A 32 10.17 3.27 6.54
N ARG A 33 11.08 3.10 5.57
CA ARG A 33 10.92 3.62 4.22
C ARG A 33 9.62 3.16 3.55
N TRP A 34 9.19 1.91 3.80
CA TRP A 34 7.91 1.43 3.27
C TRP A 34 6.72 2.19 3.88
N ARG A 35 6.77 2.53 5.18
CA ARG A 35 5.70 3.28 5.86
C ARG A 35 5.64 4.72 5.35
N GLU A 36 6.79 5.37 5.19
CA GLU A 36 6.91 6.74 4.66
C GLU A 36 6.34 6.81 3.23
N GLU A 37 6.82 5.95 2.34
CA GLU A 37 6.41 5.95 0.93
C GLU A 37 4.93 5.59 0.76
N ARG A 38 4.40 4.69 1.60
CA ARG A 38 2.98 4.36 1.62
C ARG A 38 2.11 5.51 2.15
N ALA A 39 2.58 6.30 3.11
CA ALA A 39 1.83 7.44 3.64
C ALA A 39 1.64 8.56 2.59
N LEU A 40 2.55 8.65 1.63
CA LEU A 40 2.49 9.63 0.53
C LEU A 40 1.61 9.19 -0.64
N ARG A 41 1.09 7.95 -0.64
CA ARG A 41 0.50 7.31 -1.85
C ARG A 41 -0.83 6.62 -1.57
N ILE A 42 -1.69 6.62 -2.57
CA ILE A 42 -2.91 5.81 -2.56
C ILE A 42 -2.57 4.37 -2.94
N SER A 43 -2.77 3.45 -1.99
CA SER A 43 -2.56 2.02 -2.21
C SER A 43 -3.73 1.35 -2.94
N SER A 44 -3.45 0.24 -3.63
CA SER A 44 -4.45 -0.58 -4.32
C SER A 44 -5.61 -1.04 -3.41
N SER A 45 -5.35 -1.28 -2.13
CA SER A 45 -6.35 -1.74 -1.16
C SER A 45 -7.47 -0.72 -0.89
N ILE A 46 -7.24 0.57 -1.14
CA ILE A 46 -8.25 1.64 -0.97
C ILE A 46 -8.68 2.28 -2.29
N PHE A 47 -7.95 2.02 -3.37
CA PHE A 47 -8.19 2.62 -4.68
C PHE A 47 -9.62 2.41 -5.19
N LYS A 48 -10.16 1.19 -5.07
CA LYS A 48 -11.54 0.90 -5.50
C LYS A 48 -12.57 1.77 -4.77
N GLU A 49 -12.38 1.99 -3.48
CA GLU A 49 -13.32 2.79 -2.68
C GLU A 49 -13.27 4.27 -3.09
N ILE A 50 -12.10 4.78 -3.45
CA ILE A 50 -11.92 6.14 -3.98
C ILE A 50 -12.55 6.25 -5.38
N ALA A 51 -12.17 5.36 -6.29
CA ALA A 51 -12.57 5.40 -7.69
C ALA A 51 -14.08 5.20 -7.88
N CYS A 52 -14.72 4.37 -7.06
CA CYS A 52 -16.15 4.07 -7.15
C CYS A 52 -17.03 4.93 -6.22
N ARG A 53 -16.48 5.94 -5.54
CA ARG A 53 -17.27 6.80 -4.65
C ARG A 53 -18.28 7.61 -5.45
N ARG A 54 -19.56 7.56 -5.06
CA ARG A 54 -20.61 8.42 -5.61
C ARG A 54 -20.42 9.86 -5.12
N SER A 55 -20.70 10.84 -5.99
CA SER A 55 -20.69 12.26 -5.63
C SER A 55 -21.61 12.57 -4.44
N SER A 56 -22.74 11.88 -4.34
CA SER A 56 -23.73 12.02 -3.26
C SER A 56 -23.30 11.46 -1.91
N THR A 57 -22.28 10.60 -1.85
CA THR A 57 -21.82 9.99 -0.59
C THR A 57 -20.73 10.85 0.05
N PRO A 58 -20.90 11.34 1.30
CA PRO A 58 -19.88 12.16 1.97
C PRO A 58 -18.51 11.45 2.04
N CYS A 59 -17.43 12.15 1.69
CA CYS A 59 -16.07 11.61 1.66
C CYS A 59 -15.33 11.66 3.00
N SER A 60 -15.85 12.37 4.00
CA SER A 60 -15.17 12.61 5.28
C SER A 60 -14.72 11.34 6.02
N LYS A 61 -15.50 10.26 5.96
CA LYS A 61 -15.11 8.95 6.55
C LYS A 61 -13.94 8.31 5.80
N LEU A 62 -13.94 8.42 4.47
CA LEU A 62 -12.88 7.89 3.62
C LEU A 62 -11.59 8.68 3.82
N GLU A 63 -11.66 10.01 3.85
CA GLU A 63 -10.53 10.89 4.14
C GLU A 63 -9.89 10.57 5.50
N LYS A 64 -10.70 10.45 6.56
CA LYS A 64 -10.20 10.09 7.89
C LYS A 64 -9.43 8.77 7.89
N ARG A 65 -9.97 7.75 7.21
CA ARG A 65 -9.31 6.43 7.12
C ARG A 65 -8.02 6.47 6.29
N ILE A 66 -7.96 7.30 5.25
CA ILE A 66 -6.73 7.47 4.45
C ILE A 66 -5.65 8.16 5.28
N VAL A 67 -6.00 9.24 5.99
CA VAL A 67 -5.02 10.08 6.72
C VAL A 67 -4.56 9.43 8.02
N TYR A 68 -5.47 8.87 8.81
CA TYR A 68 -5.15 8.35 10.14
C TYR A 68 -4.96 6.83 10.19
N GLY A 69 -5.30 6.13 9.10
CA GLY A 69 -5.38 4.68 9.07
C GLY A 69 -6.53 4.13 9.92
N ASN A 70 -6.82 2.84 9.75
CA ASN A 70 -7.72 2.11 10.65
C ASN A 70 -6.98 0.94 11.28
N ASN A 71 -7.05 0.83 12.61
CA ASN A 71 -6.56 -0.33 13.34
C ASN A 71 -7.63 -1.43 13.35
N VAL A 72 -7.82 -2.11 12.23
CA VAL A 72 -8.73 -3.27 12.13
C VAL A 72 -7.92 -4.55 12.27
N SER A 73 -8.35 -5.42 13.19
CA SER A 73 -7.82 -6.78 13.32
C SER A 73 -8.99 -7.75 13.46
N THR A 74 -9.26 -8.53 12.41
CA THR A 74 -10.29 -9.57 12.43
C THR A 74 -9.67 -10.96 12.56
N LEU A 75 -10.45 -11.95 13.00
CA LEU A 75 -10.02 -13.34 13.04
C LEU A 75 -9.59 -13.86 11.67
N ALA A 76 -10.33 -13.49 10.62
CA ALA A 76 -9.99 -13.84 9.24
C ALA A 76 -8.63 -13.25 8.81
N MET A 77 -8.34 -11.99 9.18
CA MET A 77 -7.03 -11.38 8.90
C MET A 77 -5.90 -12.11 9.64
N LYS A 78 -6.09 -12.43 10.93
CA LYS A 78 -5.09 -13.20 11.70
C LYS A 78 -4.83 -14.58 11.09
N TYR A 79 -5.90 -15.27 10.67
CA TYR A 79 -5.78 -16.53 9.96
C TYR A 79 -5.01 -16.38 8.65
N GLY A 80 -5.30 -15.35 7.85
CA GLY A 80 -4.57 -15.04 6.62
C GLY A 80 -3.07 -14.84 6.88
N PHE A 81 -2.71 -14.00 7.87
CA PHE A 81 -1.31 -13.77 8.22
C PHE A 81 -0.59 -15.03 8.68
N ALA A 82 -1.25 -15.89 9.46
CA ALA A 82 -0.64 -17.13 9.95
C ALA A 82 -0.41 -18.16 8.83
N ASN A 83 -1.27 -18.18 7.80
CA ASN A 83 -1.25 -19.20 6.76
C ASN A 83 -0.62 -18.75 5.43
N GLU A 84 -0.36 -17.46 5.23
CA GLU A 84 0.24 -16.94 4.00
C GLU A 84 1.53 -17.69 3.63
N ARG A 85 2.40 -17.95 4.60
CA ARG A 85 3.65 -18.69 4.38
C ARG A 85 3.44 -20.14 3.93
N ASN A 86 2.40 -20.81 4.45
CA ASN A 86 2.09 -22.19 4.07
C ASN A 86 1.53 -22.23 2.65
N ALA A 87 0.65 -21.30 2.30
CA ALA A 87 0.11 -21.17 0.96
C ALA A 87 1.21 -20.87 -0.09
N LEU A 88 2.20 -20.03 0.25
CA LEU A 88 3.35 -19.77 -0.61
C LEU A 88 4.15 -21.04 -0.89
N LYS A 89 4.49 -21.81 0.17
CA LYS A 89 5.24 -23.08 0.00
C LYS A 89 4.49 -24.07 -0.88
N GLN A 90 3.19 -24.23 -0.64
CA GLN A 90 2.35 -25.11 -1.44
C GLN A 90 2.38 -24.70 -2.92
N TYR A 91 2.28 -23.40 -3.20
CA TYR A 91 2.38 -22.90 -4.57
C TYR A 91 3.76 -23.16 -5.21
N GLU A 92 4.86 -23.02 -4.45
CA GLU A 92 6.20 -23.32 -4.94
C GLU A 92 6.36 -24.80 -5.32
N GLU A 93 5.81 -25.69 -4.49
CA GLU A 93 5.79 -27.15 -4.70
C GLU A 93 4.93 -27.53 -5.91
N ASP A 94 3.70 -27.01 -5.99
CA ASP A 94 2.74 -27.34 -7.05
C ASP A 94 3.19 -26.87 -8.44
N HIS A 95 3.94 -25.77 -8.49
CA HIS A 95 4.35 -25.14 -9.75
C HIS A 95 5.85 -25.22 -10.05
N CYS A 96 6.64 -25.88 -9.20
CA CYS A 96 8.10 -25.97 -9.32
C CYS A 96 8.77 -24.60 -9.55
N LYS A 97 8.33 -23.56 -8.82
CA LYS A 97 8.85 -22.19 -8.92
C LYS A 97 9.29 -21.68 -7.57
N GLN A 98 10.36 -20.88 -7.54
CA GLN A 98 10.77 -20.16 -6.34
C GLN A 98 10.10 -18.79 -6.30
N LEU A 99 9.44 -18.49 -5.19
CA LEU A 99 8.83 -17.19 -4.93
C LEU A 99 9.78 -16.32 -4.10
N GLN A 100 9.69 -15.02 -4.31
CA GLN A 100 10.49 -14.02 -3.60
C GLN A 100 9.57 -12.99 -2.96
N SER A 101 9.98 -12.47 -1.81
CA SER A 101 9.29 -11.34 -1.20
C SER A 101 9.43 -10.10 -2.08
N CYS A 102 8.36 -9.34 -2.24
CA CYS A 102 8.37 -8.06 -2.94
C CYS A 102 8.08 -6.87 -2.00
N GLY A 103 8.66 -5.72 -2.35
CA GLY A 103 8.40 -4.43 -1.72
C GLY A 103 7.27 -3.64 -2.39
N LEU A 104 7.38 -2.31 -2.32
CA LEU A 104 6.46 -1.38 -3.00
C LEU A 104 6.84 -1.20 -4.47
N PHE A 105 5.82 -1.21 -5.31
CA PHE A 105 5.87 -0.80 -6.71
C PHE A 105 5.06 0.49 -6.87
N VAL A 106 5.58 1.43 -7.63
CA VAL A 106 5.00 2.77 -7.88
C VAL A 106 4.91 3.01 -9.36
#